data_AF-A0A815RN36-F1
#
_entry.id   AF-A0A815RN36-F1
#
_cell.length_a   1.000
_cell.length_b   1.000
_cell.length_c   1.000
_cell.angle_alpha   90.00
_cell.angle_beta   90.00
_cell.angle_gamma   90.00
#
_symmetry.space_group_name_H-M   'P 1'
#
loop_
_entity.id
_entity.type
_entity.pdbx_description
1 polymer ?
#
loop_
_entity_poly.entity_id
_entity_poly.type
_entity_poly.pdbx_seq_one_letter_code
_entity_poly.pdbx_strand_id
1 'polypeptide(L)'
;QIILLTIFTLPQVIEKFYTTLTMNTRKSLLHITIDKFIYNLVLLLTYLASGMPFYIYTLSGGSVFRRTLMNLLEKILYRHN
;
A
#
# COMPACT_ATOMS: atom_id res chain seq x y z
N GLN A 1 4.23 12.01 -2.05
CA GLN A 1 4.44 10.60 -1.67
C GLN A 1 4.45 10.41 -0.16
N ILE A 2 5.36 11.04 0.59
CA ILE A 2 5.52 10.81 2.04
C ILE A 2 4.26 11.14 2.83
N ILE A 3 3.59 12.27 2.54
CA ILE A 3 2.34 12.66 3.24
C ILE A 3 1.24 11.60 3.06
N LEU A 4 1.03 11.09 1.84
CA LEU A 4 0.05 10.04 1.56
C LEU A 4 0.43 8.72 2.24
N LEU A 5 1.70 8.35 2.20
CA LEU A 5 2.21 7.16 2.87
C LEU A 5 1.91 7.25 4.38
N THR A 6 2.26 8.37 5.02
CA THR A 6 1.99 8.60 6.44
C THR A 6 0.50 8.49 6.75
N ILE A 7 -0.37 9.14 5.97
CA ILE A 7 -1.83 9.09 6.15
C ILE A 7 -2.36 7.66 6.06
N PHE A 8 -1.88 6.85 5.11
CA PHE A 8 -2.37 5.48 4.93
C PHE A 8 -1.75 4.46 5.88
N THR A 9 -0.54 4.69 6.41
CA THR A 9 0.08 3.81 7.41
C THR A 9 -0.35 4.08 8.84
N LEU A 10 -0.81 5.31 9.14
CA LEU A 10 -1.19 5.71 10.49
C LEU A 10 -2.38 4.90 11.07
N PRO A 11 -3.44 4.57 10.30
CA PRO A 11 -4.48 3.64 10.74
C PRO A 11 -3.94 2.27 11.14
N GLN A 12 -2.90 1.77 10.46
CA GLN A 12 -2.28 0.47 10.75
C GLN A 12 -1.52 0.47 12.06
N VAL A 13 -0.84 1.58 12.35
CA VAL A 13 -0.16 1.75 13.64
C VAL A 13 -1.19 1.81 14.77
N ILE A 14 -2.26 2.59 14.61
CA ILE A 14 -3.31 2.71 15.63
C ILE A 14 -3.98 1.36 15.91
N GLU A 15 -4.32 0.60 14.87
CA GLU A 15 -4.94 -0.72 15.00
C GLU A 15 -4.02 -1.71 15.75
N LYS A 16 -2.73 -1.73 15.43
CA LYS A 16 -1.72 -2.55 16.14
C LYS A 16 -1.57 -2.17 17.61
N PHE A 17 -1.56 -0.87 17.92
CA PHE A 17 -1.50 -0.40 19.29
C PHE A 17 -2.77 -0.81 20.06
N TYR A 18 -3.94 -0.63 19.46
CA TYR A 18 -5.21 -1.01 20.06
C TYR A 18 -5.27 -2.52 20.35
N THR A 19 -4.91 -3.36 19.38
CA THR A 19 -4.90 -4.82 19.56
C THR A 19 -3.90 -5.29 20.60
N THR A 20 -2.71 -4.67 20.66
CA THR A 20 -1.68 -4.99 21.67
C THR A 20 -2.15 -4.62 23.08
N LEU A 21 -2.73 -3.43 23.26
CA LEU A 21 -3.22 -2.96 24.56
C LEU A 21 -4.46 -3.74 25.03
N THR A 22 -5.31 -4.18 24.10
CA THR A 22 -6.55 -4.92 24.41
C THR A 22 -6.41 -6.44 24.27
N MET A 23 -5.18 -6.96 24.17
CA MET A 23 -4.90 -8.38 23.90
C MET A 23 -5.47 -9.33 24.97
N ASN A 24 -5.48 -8.90 26.23
CA ASN A 24 -5.98 -9.69 27.36
C ASN A 24 -7.43 -9.36 27.73
N THR A 25 -8.10 -8.50 26.96
CA THR A 25 -9.49 -8.11 27.23
C THR A 25 -10.44 -9.11 26.59
N ARG A 26 -11.46 -9.56 27.34
CA ARG A 26 -12.48 -10.48 26.81
C ARG A 26 -13.39 -9.73 25.83
N LYS A 27 -13.23 -9.98 24.53
CA LYS A 27 -14.01 -9.35 23.45
C LYS A 27 -15.24 -10.18 23.10
N SER A 28 -16.34 -9.51 22.75
CA SER A 28 -17.54 -10.18 22.21
C SER A 28 -17.30 -10.64 20.76
N LEU A 29 -18.08 -11.61 20.28
CA LEU A 29 -18.00 -12.09 18.88
C LEU A 29 -18.16 -10.95 17.85
N LEU A 30 -19.03 -9.99 18.15
CA LEU A 30 -19.25 -8.81 17.31
C LEU A 30 -17.98 -7.94 17.27
N HIS A 31 -17.34 -7.68 18.43
CA HIS A 31 -16.09 -6.93 18.48
C HIS A 31 -14.96 -7.61 17.70
N ILE A 32 -14.81 -8.93 17.84
CA ILE A 32 -13.79 -9.69 17.09
C ILE A 32 -14.02 -9.57 15.57
N THR A 33 -15.28 -9.58 15.15
CA THR A 33 -15.65 -9.46 13.73
C THR A 33 -15.33 -8.07 13.19
N ILE A 34 -15.64 -7.01 13.95
CA ILE A 34 -15.31 -5.63 13.61
C ILE A 34 -13.79 -5.44 13.56
N ASP A 35 -13.06 -5.90 14.57
CA ASP A 35 -11.60 -5.81 14.62
C ASP A 35 -10.97 -6.46 13.38
N LYS A 36 -11.46 -7.64 12.98
CA LYS A 36 -10.98 -8.35 11.78
C LYS A 36 -11.31 -7.61 10.48
N PHE A 37 -12.47 -6.97 10.40
CA PHE A 37 -12.82 -6.12 9.25
C PHE A 37 -11.89 -4.89 9.17
N ILE A 38 -11.69 -4.20 10.29
CA ILE A 38 -10.81 -3.02 10.38
C ILE A 38 -9.38 -3.41 10.00
N TYR A 39 -8.86 -4.52 10.53
CA TYR A 39 -7.53 -5.03 10.18
C TYR A 39 -7.37 -5.23 8.67
N ASN A 40 -8.31 -5.92 8.02
CA ASN A 40 -8.24 -6.18 6.58
C ASN A 40 -8.35 -4.89 5.75
N LEU A 41 -9.22 -3.96 6.16
CA LEU A 41 -9.37 -2.67 5.48
C LEU A 41 -8.07 -1.85 5.55
N VAL A 42 -7.46 -1.81 6.73
CA VAL A 42 -6.24 -1.06 6.97
C VAL A 42 -5.05 -1.72 6.25
N LEU A 43 -4.99 -3.05 6.22
CA LEU A 43 -4.01 -3.79 5.43
C LEU A 43 -4.11 -3.44 3.94
N LEU A 44 -5.33 -3.39 3.40
CA LEU A 44 -5.59 -2.98 2.02
C LEU A 44 -5.08 -1.55 1.73
N LEU A 45 -5.34 -0.61 2.65
CA LEU A 45 -4.86 0.77 2.54
C LEU A 45 -3.32 0.84 2.50
N THR A 46 -2.64 0.04 3.32
CA THR A 46 -1.17 -0.03 3.29
C THR A 46 -0.65 -0.56 1.95
N TYR A 47 -1.28 -1.58 1.38
CA TYR A 47 -0.89 -2.08 0.05
C TYR A 47 -1.13 -1.04 -1.06
N LEU A 48 -2.25 -0.34 -1.03
CA LEU A 48 -2.53 0.75 -1.96
C LEU A 48 -1.49 1.87 -1.83
N ALA A 49 -1.17 2.28 -0.60
CA ALA A 49 -0.15 3.28 -0.34
C ALA A 49 1.25 2.87 -0.80
N SER A 50 1.55 1.57 -0.77
CA SER A 50 2.82 1.01 -1.27
C SER A 50 2.90 1.05 -2.80
N GLY A 51 1.77 0.90 -3.49
CA GLY A 51 1.68 0.99 -4.96
C GLY A 51 1.53 2.43 -5.49
N MET A 52 1.00 3.35 -4.70
CA MET A 52 0.79 4.75 -5.09
C MET A 52 2.02 5.48 -5.61
N PRO A 53 3.24 5.34 -5.05
CA PRO A 53 4.44 5.97 -5.58
C PRO A 53 4.64 5.65 -7.06
N PHE A 54 4.49 4.39 -7.43
CA PHE A 54 4.61 3.96 -8.81
C PHE A 54 3.58 4.67 -9.70
N TYR A 55 2.31 4.74 -9.28
CA TYR A 55 1.27 5.44 -10.05
C TYR A 55 1.50 6.95 -10.12
N ILE A 56 1.92 7.59 -9.02
CA ILE A 56 2.26 9.01 -9.00
C ILE A 56 3.44 9.29 -9.93
N TYR A 57 4.50 8.48 -9.91
CA TYR A 57 5.63 8.66 -10.82
C TYR A 57 5.28 8.34 -12.28
N THR A 58 4.43 7.35 -12.52
CA THR A 58 3.95 6.98 -13.86
C THR A 58 3.01 8.01 -14.46
N LEU A 59 2.13 8.62 -13.65
CA LEU A 59 1.18 9.63 -14.10
C LEU A 59 1.78 11.04 -14.14
N SER A 60 2.55 11.43 -13.12
CA SER A 60 3.17 12.76 -13.04
C SER A 60 4.47 12.87 -13.84
N GLY A 61 5.21 11.77 -14.02
CA GLY A 61 6.43 11.68 -14.83
C GLY A 61 6.23 10.97 -16.17
N GLY A 62 4.98 10.87 -16.66
CA GLY A 62 4.57 9.91 -17.68
C GLY A 62 5.33 9.96 -19.01
N SER A 63 5.86 11.11 -19.42
CA SER A 63 6.70 11.19 -20.63
C SER A 63 8.07 10.52 -20.45
N VAL A 64 8.72 10.71 -19.30
CA VAL A 64 10.03 10.13 -18.97
C VAL A 64 9.90 8.64 -18.70
N PHE A 65 8.86 8.23 -17.98
CA PHE A 65 8.59 6.82 -17.71
C PHE A 65 8.28 6.05 -19.00
N ARG A 66 7.38 6.57 -19.85
CA ARG A 66 7.05 5.93 -21.14
C ARG A 66 8.27 5.83 -22.06
N ARG A 67 9.11 6.87 -22.12
CA ARG A 67 10.34 6.85 -22.93
C ARG A 67 11.33 5.80 -22.43
N THR A 68 11.54 5.71 -21.11
CA THR A 68 12.43 4.69 -20.51
C THR A 68 11.88 3.28 -20.70
N LEU A 69 10.56 3.10 -20.60
CA LEU A 69 9.89 1.82 -20.84
C LEU A 69 10.08 1.34 -22.29
N MET A 70 9.88 2.23 -23.28
CA MET A 70 10.08 1.91 -24.69
C MET A 70 11.54 1.56 -24.99
N ASN A 71 12.49 2.32 -24.45
CA ASN A 71 13.92 2.02 -24.59
C ASN A 71 14.30 0.66 -23.97
N LEU A 72 13.69 0.28 -22.85
CA LEU A 72 13.93 -1.02 -22.21
C LEU A 72 13.39 -2.16 -23.08
N LEU A 73 12.18 -1.99 -23.63
CA LEU A 73 11.55 -2.98 -24.53
C LEU A 73 12.35 -3.14 -25.82
N GLU A 74 12.78 -2.04 -26.45
CA GLU A 74 13.67 -2.09 -27.61
C GLU A 74 14.96 -2.85 -27.29
N LYS A 75 15.58 -2.57 -26.13
CA LYS A 75 16.83 -3.23 -25.72
C LYS A 75 16.65 -4.72 -25.42
N ILE A 76 15.49 -5.14 -24.92
CA ILE A 76 15.16 -6.56 -24.72
C ILE A 76 14.94 -7.26 -26.06
N LEU A 77 14.21 -6.62 -26.97
CA LEU A 77 13.92 -7.17 -28.30
C LEU A 77 15.21 -7.34 -29.12
N TYR A 78 16.11 -6.35 -29.07
CA TYR A 78 17.41 -6.38 -29.74
C TYR A 78 18.43 -7.33 -29.10
N ARG A 79 18.21 -7.75 -27.85
CA ARG A 79 19.08 -8.71 -27.15
C ARG A 79 18.66 -10.16 -27.40
N HIS A 80 17.45 -10.38 -27.91
CA HIS A 80 16.91 -11.70 -28.20
C HIS A 80 17.05 -12.10 -29.68
N ASN A 81 17.41 -11.15 -30.55
CA ASN A 81 17.69 -11.34 -31.98
C ASN A 81 19.20 -11.30 -32.23
#